data_AF-A0A381XDC5-F1
#
_entry.id   AF-A0A381XDC5-F1
#
_cell.length_a   1.000
_cell.length_b   1.000
_cell.length_c   1.000
_cell.angle_alpha   90.00
_cell.angle_beta   90.00
_cell.angle_gamma   90.00
#
_symmetry.space_group_name_H-M   'P 1'
#
loop_
_entity.id
_entity.type
_entity.pdbx_description
1 polymer ?
#
loop_
_entity_poly.entity_id
_entity_poly.type
_entity_poly.pdbx_seq_one_letter_code
_entity_poly.pdbx_strand_id
1 'polypeptide(L)' 'MYELLQTSPRTKARLGRLTTARGVIDTPVFMPVGTQASVKALDLRELNEIGTEILLGNT' A
#
# COMPACT_ATOMS: atom_id res chain seq x y z
N MET A 1 8.40 3.26 10.41
CA MET A 1 8.93 4.64 10.30
C MET A 1 8.43 5.25 9.01
N TYR A 2 8.00 6.51 9.01
CA TYR A 2 7.58 7.23 7.80
C TYR A 2 8.62 8.29 7.41
N GLU A 3 8.94 8.38 6.13
CA GLU A 3 9.84 9.35 5.54
C GLU A 3 9.12 10.12 4.42
N LEU A 4 9.27 11.44 4.37
CA LEU A 4 8.74 12.27 3.29
C LEU A 4 9.82 12.48 2.23
N LEU A 5 9.63 11.89 1.04
CA LEU A 5 10.62 11.92 -0.03
C LEU A 5 10.50 13.17 -0.90
N GLN A 6 9.26 13.53 -1.26
CA GLN A 6 9.02 14.68 -2.14
C GLN A 6 7.63 15.29 -1.91
N THR A 7 7.52 16.59 -2.14
CA THR A 7 6.25 17.33 -2.15
C THR A 7 6.03 18.00 -3.50
N SER A 8 4.76 18.19 -3.87
CA SER A 8 4.41 18.97 -5.07
C SER A 8 4.51 20.46 -4.79
N PRO A 9 5.15 21.27 -5.66
CA PRO A 9 5.18 22.72 -5.50
C PRO A 9 3.84 23.41 -5.83
N ARG A 10 2.91 22.69 -6.49
CA ARG A 10 1.62 23.25 -6.97
C ARG A 10 0.40 22.73 -6.21
N THR A 11 0.53 21.65 -5.46
CA THR A 11 -0.58 20.98 -4.76
C THR A 11 -0.12 20.42 -3.42
N LYS A 12 -1.03 19.82 -2.64
CA LYS A 12 -0.68 19.16 -1.37
C LYS A 12 -0.25 17.70 -1.53
N ALA A 13 0.09 17.26 -2.74
CA ALA A 13 0.53 15.89 -3.01
C ALA A 13 1.90 15.62 -2.37
N ARG A 14 2.10 14.39 -1.89
CA ARG A 14 3.29 13.94 -1.18
C ARG A 14 3.68 12.54 -1.66
N LEU A 15 4.96 12.38 -1.97
CA LEU A 15 5.61 11.07 -2.09
C LEU A 15 6.33 10.81 -0.77
N GLY A 16 6.03 9.69 -0.14
CA GLY A 16 6.71 9.28 1.10
C GLY A 16 6.89 7.79 1.18
N ARG A 17 7.66 7.32 2.14
CA ARG A 17 8.02 5.91 2.30
C ARG A 17 7.71 5.45 3.71
N LEU A 18 6.97 4.36 3.82
CA LEU A 18 6.64 3.71 5.08
C LEU A 18 7.43 2.43 5.23
N THR A 19 8.36 2.39 6.17
CA THR A 19 9.07 1.17 6.56
C THR A 19 8.34 0.47 7.68
N THR A 20 7.95 -0.79 7.44
CA THR A 20 7.33 -1.70 8.41
C THR A 20 8.27 -2.86 8.71
N ALA A 21 7.94 -3.69 9.72
CA ALA A 21 8.69 -4.89 10.00
C ALA A 21 8.67 -5.92 8.85
N ARG A 22 7.73 -5.81 7.90
CA ARG A 22 7.52 -6.76 6.81
C ARG A 22 7.93 -6.22 5.44
N GLY A 23 8.47 -5.01 5.38
CA GLY A 23 8.88 -4.39 4.12
C GLY A 23 8.62 -2.90 4.07
N VAL A 24 8.90 -2.34 2.90
CA VAL A 24 8.79 -0.91 2.59
C VAL A 24 7.58 -0.71 1.66
N ILE A 25 6.84 0.39 1.88
CA ILE A 25 5.66 0.76 1.11
C ILE A 25 5.82 2.22 0.67
N ASP A 26 5.68 2.50 -0.63
CA ASP A 26 5.75 3.85 -1.16
C ASP A 26 4.35 4.48 -1.22
N THR A 27 4.20 5.67 -0.65
CA THR A 27 2.94 6.42 -0.54
C THR A 27 2.91 7.55 -1.57
N PRO A 28 1.78 7.80 -2.23
CA PRO A 28 0.46 7.24 -1.97
C PRO A 28 0.29 5.80 -2.51
N VAL A 29 -0.25 4.91 -1.68
CA VAL A 29 -0.55 3.51 -2.04
C VAL A 29 -2.05 3.24 -1.90
N PHE A 30 -2.60 2.40 -2.77
CA PHE A 30 -3.95 1.88 -2.62
C PHE A 30 -3.91 0.56 -1.84
N MET A 31 -4.64 0.48 -0.73
CA MET A 31 -4.64 -0.67 0.18
C MET A 31 -5.96 -1.43 0.07
N PRO A 32 -6.00 -2.63 -0.55
CA PRO A 32 -7.20 -3.45 -0.58
C PRO A 32 -7.54 -4.01 0.81
N VAL A 33 -8.82 -4.32 1.04
CA VAL A 33 -9.31 -4.94 2.28
C VAL A 33 -9.43 -6.45 2.07
N GLY A 34 -8.64 -7.22 2.83
CA GLY A 34 -8.53 -8.67 2.68
C GLY A 34 -9.74 -9.44 3.18
N THR A 35 -10.51 -8.89 4.13
CA THR A 35 -11.52 -9.64 4.87
C THR A 35 -12.96 -9.43 4.41
N GLN A 36 -13.22 -8.41 3.58
CA GLN A 36 -14.53 -8.14 2.99
C GLN A 36 -14.45 -8.26 1.47
N ALA A 37 -14.81 -9.44 0.95
CA ALA A 37 -15.15 -9.77 -0.44
C ALA A 37 -14.13 -9.53 -1.58
N SER A 38 -13.28 -8.49 -1.58
CA SER A 38 -12.45 -8.15 -2.75
C SER A 38 -11.26 -9.09 -2.98
N VAL A 39 -10.70 -9.67 -1.92
CA VAL A 39 -9.50 -10.53 -2.01
C VAL A 39 -9.81 -12.01 -1.84
N LYS A 40 -11.04 -12.40 -1.48
CA LYS A 40 -11.43 -13.82 -1.42
C LYS A 40 -11.41 -14.53 -2.78
N ALA A 41 -11.49 -13.76 -3.86
CA ALA A 41 -11.46 -14.27 -5.23
C ALA A 41 -10.08 -14.18 -5.89
N LEU A 42 -9.11 -13.49 -5.27
CA LEU A 42 -7.77 -13.32 -5.80
C LEU A 42 -6.78 -14.17 -5.00
N ASP A 43 -5.99 -14.98 -5.70
CA ASP A 43 -4.86 -15.69 -5.09
C ASP A 43 -3.77 -14.69 -4.68
N LEU A 44 -2.97 -15.05 -3.69
CA LEU A 44 -1.80 -14.27 -3.24
C LEU A 44 -0.84 -13.97 -4.40
N ARG A 45 -0.78 -14.87 -5.39
CA ARG A 45 0.02 -14.68 -6.61
C ARG A 45 -0.48 -13.51 -7.43
N GLU A 46 -1.79 -13.39 -7.62
CA GLU A 46 -2.40 -12.29 -8.39
C GLU A 46 -2.20 -10.95 -7.67
N LEU A 47 -2.27 -10.94 -6.33
CA LEU A 47 -1.99 -9.72 -5.54
C LEU A 47 -0.53 -9.25 -5.70
N ASN A 48 0.41 -10.19 -5.76
CA ASN A 48 1.82 -9.89 -5.99
C ASN A 48 2.06 -9.39 -7.42
N GLU A 49 1.39 -9.97 -8.42
CA GLU A 49 1.47 -9.52 -9.82
C GLU A 49 0.89 -8.11 -10.02
N ILE A 50 -0.14 -7.75 -9.27
CA ILE A 50 -0.72 -6.39 -9.27
C ILE A 50 0.21 -5.37 -8.58
N GLY A 51 1.27 -5.83 -7.89
CA GLY A 51 2.20 -4.97 -7.17
C GLY A 51 1.63 -4.44 -5.84
N THR A 52 0.77 -5.23 -5.19
CA THR A 52 0.17 -4.84 -3.92
C THR A 52 1.23 -4.86 -2.81
N GLU A 53 1.60 -3.69 -2.29
CA GLU A 53 2.62 -3.58 -1.23
C GLU A 53 2.05 -3.78 0.19
N ILE A 54 0.74 -3.58 0.37
CA ILE A 54 0.08 -3.66 1.67
C ILE A 54 -1.39 -4.07 1.54
N LEU A 55 -1.87 -4.90 2.48
CA LEU A 55 -3.26 -5.37 2.57
C LEU A 55 -3.83 -5.09 3.95
N LEU A 56 -5.07 -4.60 4.03
CA LEU A 56 -5.77 -4.42 5.30
C LEU A 56 -6.48 -5.71 5.71
N GLY A 57 -6.02 -6.35 6.77
CA GLY A 57 -6.74 -7.45 7.42
C GLY A 57 -7.55 -6.94 8.60
N ASN A 58 -8.88 -6.99 8.52
CA ASN A 58 -9.73 -6.82 9.72
C ASN A 58 -9.96 -8.21 10.33
N THR A 59 -9.60 -8.39 11.60
CA THR A 59 -9.92 -9.58 12.38
C THR A 59 -11.43 -9.73 12.56
#